data_AF-F7PPB8-F1
#
_entry.id   AF-F7PPB8-F1
#
_cell.length_a   1.000
_cell.length_b   1.000
_cell.length_c   1.000
_cell.angle_alpha   90.00
_cell.angle_beta   90.00
_cell.angle_gamma   90.00
#
_symmetry.space_group_name_H-M   'P 1'
#
loop_
_entity.id
_entity.type
_entity.pdbx_description
1 polymer ?
#
loop_
_entity_poly.entity_id
_entity_poly.type
_entity_poly.pdbx_seq_one_letter_code
_entity_poly.pdbx_strand_id
1 'polypeptide(L)'
;MVSVLGADLSLLLLLVGALLVIGEAFVPGAHFIVLGIALLVAGLVGLALPQSLGIFAVVIMAGLVLGVGSVALYAYRQFDFYGGKGAGQTSDSDSLKGKTGRVTERVTGTDGEVKLDGGGFNPYYQARAFDREIPEGEEIIVVDPGGGNVITVESMATLSADDIDAELQRGVEDEQSQVEENGSSTRETADETLSDPGEPDRETESA
;
A
#
# COMPACT_ATOMS: atom_id res chain seq x y z
N MET A 1 3.66 -44.58 -39.18
CA MET A 1 4.10 -43.50 -38.27
C MET A 1 5.15 -42.68 -38.99
N VAL A 2 5.24 -41.36 -38.76
CA VAL A 2 6.27 -40.52 -39.39
C VAL A 2 7.57 -40.73 -38.62
N SER A 3 8.62 -41.22 -39.28
CA SER A 3 9.92 -41.45 -38.66
C SER A 3 10.85 -40.25 -38.89
N VAL A 4 11.54 -39.83 -37.83
CA VAL A 4 12.57 -38.80 -37.84
C VAL A 4 13.75 -39.32 -37.03
N LEU A 5 14.97 -39.24 -37.56
CA LEU A 5 16.20 -39.75 -36.91
C LEU A 5 16.16 -41.25 -36.56
N GLY A 6 15.35 -42.05 -37.27
CA GLY A 6 15.20 -43.48 -37.00
C GLY A 6 14.24 -43.82 -35.85
N ALA A 7 13.60 -42.82 -35.24
CA ALA A 7 12.58 -42.99 -34.20
C ALA A 7 11.22 -42.46 -34.69
N ASP A 8 10.13 -42.93 -34.09
CA ASP A 8 8.80 -42.40 -34.37
C ASP A 8 8.65 -40.97 -33.83
N LEU A 9 8.26 -40.03 -34.69
CA LEU A 9 8.13 -38.62 -34.34
C LEU A 9 7.17 -38.41 -33.16
N SER A 10 6.03 -39.10 -33.15
CA SER A 10 5.05 -39.01 -32.06
C SER A 10 5.65 -39.47 -30.72
N LEU A 11 6.45 -40.54 -30.74
CA LEU A 11 7.14 -41.05 -29.55
C LEU A 11 8.23 -40.08 -29.09
N LEU A 12 8.96 -39.48 -30.02
CA LEU A 12 9.99 -38.48 -29.71
C LEU A 12 9.36 -37.24 -29.06
N LEU A 13 8.27 -36.72 -29.63
CA LEU A 13 7.53 -35.59 -29.06
C LEU A 13 7.04 -35.91 -27.64
N LEU A 14 6.50 -37.12 -27.44
CA LEU A 14 6.04 -37.59 -26.13
C LEU A 14 7.18 -37.63 -25.09
N LEU A 15 8.31 -38.26 -25.45
CA LEU A 15 9.46 -38.41 -24.54
C LEU A 15 10.13 -37.07 -24.23
N VAL A 16 10.33 -36.23 -25.25
CA VAL A 16 10.90 -34.88 -25.05
C VAL A 16 9.96 -34.04 -24.20
N GLY A 17 8.66 -34.08 -24.47
CA GLY A 17 7.65 -33.39 -23.66
C GLY A 17 7.70 -33.81 -22.19
N ALA A 18 7.75 -35.12 -21.93
CA ALA A 18 7.88 -35.66 -20.57
C ALA A 18 9.18 -35.22 -19.88
N LEU A 19 10.32 -35.26 -20.59
CA LEU A 19 11.61 -34.80 -20.06
C LEU A 19 11.60 -33.30 -19.74
N LEU A 20 10.95 -32.47 -20.54
CA LEU A 20 10.82 -31.03 -20.26
C LEU A 20 9.96 -30.78 -19.01
N VAL A 21 8.84 -31.49 -18.88
CA VAL A 21 7.97 -31.40 -17.68
C VAL A 21 8.74 -31.83 -16.43
N ILE A 22 9.52 -32.90 -16.51
CA ILE A 22 10.38 -33.34 -15.40
C ILE A 22 11.50 -32.32 -15.14
N GLY A 23 12.12 -31.77 -16.19
CA GLY A 23 13.21 -30.79 -16.10
C GLY A 23 12.80 -29.52 -15.37
N GLU A 24 11.58 -29.03 -15.61
CA GLU A 24 10.99 -27.92 -14.87
C GLU A 24 10.98 -28.16 -13.35
N ALA A 25 10.74 -29.40 -12.91
CA ALA A 25 10.67 -29.72 -11.49
C ALA A 25 12.03 -29.54 -10.76
N PHE A 26 13.14 -29.60 -11.49
CA PHE A 26 14.49 -29.35 -10.95
C PHE A 26 14.87 -27.87 -10.94
N VAL A 27 14.43 -27.11 -11.96
CA VAL A 27 14.70 -25.68 -12.09
C VAL A 27 13.39 -24.96 -12.42
N PRO A 28 12.68 -24.46 -11.39
CA PRO A 28 11.43 -23.74 -11.59
C PRO A 28 11.67 -22.43 -12.33
N GLY A 29 11.02 -22.25 -13.48
CA GLY A 29 11.13 -21.08 -14.35
C GLY A 29 9.98 -20.92 -15.36
N ALA A 30 8.98 -21.79 -15.32
CA ALA A 30 7.76 -21.87 -16.12
C ALA A 30 7.89 -22.00 -17.64
N HIS A 31 9.10 -21.94 -18.19
CA HIS A 31 9.29 -22.02 -19.62
C HIS A 31 9.21 -23.47 -20.15
N PHE A 32 9.69 -24.46 -19.38
CA PHE A 32 9.72 -25.84 -19.83
C PHE A 32 8.37 -26.53 -19.69
N ILE A 33 7.57 -26.17 -18.68
CA ILE A 33 6.24 -26.77 -18.49
C ILE A 33 5.29 -26.46 -19.66
N VAL A 34 5.28 -25.22 -20.16
CA VAL A 34 4.39 -24.80 -21.26
C VAL A 34 4.73 -25.58 -22.53
N LEU A 35 6.00 -25.62 -22.90
CA LEU A 35 6.44 -26.37 -24.07
C LEU A 35 6.30 -27.89 -23.85
N GLY A 36 6.60 -28.37 -22.65
CA GLY A 36 6.50 -29.77 -22.27
C GLY A 36 5.08 -30.32 -22.43
N ILE A 37 4.07 -29.62 -21.90
CA ILE A 37 2.65 -30.00 -22.06
C ILE A 37 2.25 -30.02 -23.54
N ALA A 38 2.66 -29.00 -24.32
CA ALA A 38 2.34 -28.92 -25.74
C ALA A 38 2.88 -30.12 -26.53
N LEU A 39 4.15 -30.48 -26.30
CA LEU A 39 4.79 -31.63 -26.95
C LEU A 39 4.22 -32.96 -26.46
N LEU A 40 3.90 -33.09 -25.17
CA LEU A 40 3.34 -34.30 -24.58
C LEU A 40 1.94 -34.60 -25.13
N VAL A 41 1.06 -33.58 -25.21
CA VAL A 41 -0.26 -33.71 -25.83
C VAL A 41 -0.15 -34.02 -27.32
N ALA A 42 0.71 -33.30 -28.05
CA ALA A 42 0.91 -33.56 -29.48
C ALA A 42 1.46 -34.97 -29.75
N GLY A 43 2.39 -35.46 -28.91
CA GLY A 43 2.92 -36.82 -28.97
C GLY A 43 1.84 -37.87 -28.69
N LEU A 44 1.04 -37.70 -27.64
CA LEU A 44 -0.07 -38.60 -27.32
C LEU A 44 -1.11 -38.67 -28.45
N VAL A 45 -1.54 -37.52 -28.96
CA VAL A 45 -2.48 -37.48 -30.10
C VAL A 45 -1.83 -38.07 -31.35
N GLY A 46 -0.54 -37.79 -31.58
CA GLY A 46 0.23 -38.33 -32.68
C GLY A 46 0.34 -39.86 -32.68
N LEU A 47 0.23 -40.52 -31.53
CA LEU A 47 0.16 -41.99 -31.43
C LEU A 47 -1.22 -42.54 -31.83
N ALA A 48 -2.28 -41.76 -31.65
CA ALA A 48 -3.64 -42.13 -32.02
C ALA A 48 -3.99 -41.83 -33.49
N LEU A 49 -3.14 -41.05 -34.20
CA LEU A 49 -3.38 -40.69 -35.59
C LEU A 49 -3.18 -41.89 -36.55
N PRO A 50 -4.06 -42.07 -37.56
CA PRO A 50 -3.91 -43.14 -38.55
C PRO A 50 -2.66 -42.93 -39.40
N GLN A 51 -1.98 -44.04 -39.73
CA GLN A 51 -0.73 -43.99 -40.51
C GLN A 51 -0.93 -43.49 -41.94
N SER A 52 -2.14 -43.61 -42.49
CA SER A 52 -2.48 -43.16 -43.85
C SER A 52 -2.43 -41.64 -44.04
N LEU A 53 -2.37 -40.84 -42.97
CA LEU A 53 -2.34 -39.38 -43.05
C LEU A 53 -0.98 -38.83 -43.54
N GLY A 54 0.11 -39.58 -43.41
CA GLY A 54 1.44 -39.14 -43.85
C GLY A 54 1.79 -37.73 -43.37
N ILE A 55 2.03 -36.81 -44.30
CA ILE A 55 2.42 -35.42 -43.99
C ILE A 55 1.33 -34.62 -43.26
N PHE A 56 0.04 -34.95 -43.45
CA PHE A 56 -1.04 -34.28 -42.74
C PHE A 56 -0.98 -34.54 -41.23
N ALA A 57 -0.47 -35.71 -40.80
CA ALA A 57 -0.25 -35.98 -39.39
C ALA A 57 0.77 -35.01 -38.78
N VAL A 58 1.83 -34.67 -39.52
CA VAL A 58 2.83 -33.68 -39.07
C VAL A 58 2.22 -32.30 -38.93
N VAL A 59 1.41 -31.87 -39.90
CA VAL A 59 0.72 -30.58 -39.86
C VAL A 59 -0.25 -30.50 -38.67
N ILE A 60 -1.01 -31.57 -38.42
CA ILE A 60 -1.92 -31.65 -37.26
C ILE A 60 -1.14 -31.56 -35.96
N MET A 61 -0.05 -32.32 -35.82
CA MET A 61 0.80 -32.27 -34.61
C MET A 61 1.41 -30.89 -34.41
N ALA A 62 1.91 -30.24 -35.47
CA ALA A 62 2.43 -28.87 -35.38
C ALA A 62 1.34 -27.88 -34.93
N GLY A 63 0.14 -27.99 -35.49
CA GLY A 63 -1.02 -27.20 -35.07
C GLY A 63 -1.40 -27.45 -33.60
N LEU A 64 -1.34 -28.69 -33.14
CA LEU A 64 -1.56 -29.04 -31.73
C LEU A 64 -0.50 -28.43 -30.81
N VAL A 65 0.78 -28.50 -31.18
CA VAL A 65 1.86 -27.87 -30.38
C VAL A 65 1.61 -26.37 -30.25
N LEU A 66 1.29 -25.68 -31.35
CA LEU A 66 1.00 -24.25 -31.31
C LEU A 66 -0.27 -23.93 -30.52
N GLY A 67 -1.35 -24.68 -30.74
CA GLY A 67 -2.63 -24.46 -30.07
C GLY A 67 -2.56 -24.74 -28.57
N VAL A 68 -2.10 -25.94 -28.19
CA VAL A 68 -1.96 -26.34 -26.78
C VAL A 68 -0.91 -25.48 -26.08
N GLY A 69 0.22 -25.19 -26.74
CA GLY A 69 1.23 -24.30 -26.19
C GLY A 69 0.71 -22.88 -25.96
N SER A 70 -0.09 -22.33 -26.88
CA SER A 70 -0.72 -21.02 -26.70
C SER A 70 -1.73 -21.03 -25.54
N VAL A 71 -2.55 -22.07 -25.44
CA VAL A 71 -3.52 -22.23 -24.33
C VAL A 71 -2.79 -22.39 -23.00
N ALA A 72 -1.75 -23.22 -22.94
CA ALA A 72 -0.93 -23.42 -21.75
C ALA A 72 -0.21 -22.12 -21.34
N LEU A 73 0.32 -21.36 -22.31
CA LEU A 73 0.92 -20.06 -22.06
C LEU A 73 -0.11 -19.04 -21.55
N TYR A 74 -1.29 -19.01 -22.16
CA TYR A 74 -2.38 -18.14 -21.74
C TYR A 74 -2.83 -18.50 -20.32
N ALA A 75 -3.06 -19.78 -20.04
CA ALA A 75 -3.42 -20.26 -18.71
C ALA A 75 -2.32 -19.94 -17.69
N TYR A 76 -1.05 -20.13 -18.06
CA TYR A 76 0.08 -19.76 -17.22
C TYR A 76 0.08 -18.27 -16.87
N ARG A 77 -0.13 -17.39 -17.85
CA ARG A 77 -0.20 -15.94 -17.65
C ARG A 77 -1.44 -15.50 -16.87
N GLN A 78 -2.58 -16.15 -17.11
CA GLN A 78 -3.87 -15.74 -16.56
C GLN A 78 -4.09 -16.26 -15.14
N PHE A 79 -3.63 -17.47 -14.84
CA PHE A 79 -3.88 -18.12 -13.55
C PHE A 79 -2.78 -17.91 -12.52
N ASP A 80 -1.70 -17.20 -12.88
CA ASP A 80 -0.61 -16.84 -11.97
C ASP A 80 -0.16 -18.06 -11.12
N PHE A 81 -0.16 -19.25 -11.72
CA PHE A 81 -0.08 -20.53 -11.01
C PHE A 81 1.24 -20.69 -10.25
N TYR A 82 2.23 -19.85 -10.57
CA TYR A 82 3.54 -19.74 -9.93
C TYR A 82 3.98 -18.31 -9.61
N GLY A 83 3.13 -17.31 -9.88
CA GLY A 83 3.35 -15.95 -9.43
C GLY A 83 2.39 -15.70 -8.27
N GLY A 84 2.92 -15.74 -7.06
CA GLY A 84 2.24 -15.01 -6.00
C GLY A 84 2.05 -13.59 -6.48
N LYS A 85 0.79 -13.16 -6.58
CA LYS A 85 0.37 -11.77 -6.48
C LYS A 85 1.45 -10.98 -5.72
N GLY A 86 2.21 -10.12 -6.41
CA GLY A 86 3.12 -9.17 -5.74
C GLY A 86 4.39 -9.70 -5.07
N ALA A 87 4.90 -10.90 -5.37
CA ALA A 87 6.15 -11.40 -4.75
C ALA A 87 7.46 -10.72 -5.21
N GLY A 88 7.36 -9.72 -6.09
CA GLY A 88 8.47 -8.86 -6.50
C GLY A 88 8.01 -7.47 -6.95
N GLN A 89 6.77 -7.11 -6.65
CA GLN A 89 6.36 -5.72 -6.72
C GLN A 89 6.81 -5.14 -5.39
N THR A 90 7.83 -4.29 -5.42
CA THR A 90 8.07 -3.32 -4.35
C THR A 90 6.69 -2.85 -3.92
N SER A 91 6.29 -3.09 -2.65
CA SER A 91 5.01 -2.61 -2.12
C SER A 91 4.79 -1.24 -2.72
N ASP A 92 3.84 -1.11 -3.66
CA ASP A 92 3.74 0.07 -4.52
C ASP A 92 3.87 1.26 -3.61
N SER A 93 4.82 2.16 -3.87
CA SER A 93 5.17 3.24 -2.95
C SER A 93 3.91 3.99 -2.50
N ASP A 94 2.89 4.09 -3.36
CA ASP A 94 1.54 4.59 -3.04
C ASP A 94 0.89 3.98 -1.78
N SER A 95 1.17 2.72 -1.44
CA SER A 95 0.66 2.03 -0.25
C SER A 95 1.26 2.52 1.08
N LEU A 96 2.38 3.25 1.03
CA LEU A 96 3.03 3.83 2.20
C LEU A 96 2.40 5.17 2.60
N LYS A 97 1.68 5.84 1.70
CA LYS A 97 1.03 7.13 2.01
C LYS A 97 0.02 6.96 3.15
N GLY A 98 0.10 7.82 4.15
CA GLY A 98 -0.75 7.78 5.35
C GLY A 98 -0.40 6.68 6.36
N LYS A 99 0.70 5.92 6.16
CA LYS A 99 1.22 5.02 7.19
C LYS A 99 1.88 5.81 8.30
N THR A 100 1.79 5.28 9.51
CA THR A 100 2.47 5.79 10.69
C THR A 100 3.79 5.07 10.93
N GLY A 101 4.64 5.72 11.70
CA GLY A 101 5.90 5.15 12.15
C GLY A 101 6.55 6.02 13.20
N ARG A 102 7.82 5.68 13.49
CA ARG A 102 8.63 6.40 14.47
C ARG A 102 9.99 6.74 13.90
N VAL A 103 10.50 7.91 14.25
CA VAL A 103 11.85 8.34 13.88
C VAL A 103 12.89 7.51 14.63
N THR A 104 13.82 6.91 13.87
CA THR A 104 14.97 6.16 14.41
C THR A 104 16.25 6.98 14.36
N GLU A 105 16.35 7.93 13.43
CA GLU A 105 17.42 8.92 13.35
C GLU A 105 16.82 10.27 12.96
N ARG A 106 17.29 11.36 13.60
CA ARG A 106 16.76 12.72 13.40
C ARG A 106 16.53 13.01 11.91
N VAL A 107 15.30 13.42 11.58
CA VAL A 107 14.90 13.70 10.20
C VAL A 107 14.99 15.20 9.92
N THR A 108 15.69 15.53 8.84
CA THR A 108 15.90 16.88 8.32
C THR A 108 15.30 16.98 6.91
N GLY A 109 15.39 18.15 6.26
CA GLY A 109 14.96 18.28 4.86
C GLY A 109 15.79 17.43 3.88
N THR A 110 16.96 16.93 4.28
CA THR A 110 17.88 16.21 3.38
C THR A 110 18.15 14.76 3.76
N ASP A 111 18.06 14.42 5.05
CA ASP A 111 18.53 13.15 5.60
C ASP A 111 17.74 12.74 6.86
N GLY A 112 17.79 11.45 7.21
CA GLY A 112 17.18 10.86 8.40
C GLY A 112 16.55 9.50 8.16
N GLU A 113 16.17 8.81 9.23
CA GLU A 113 15.61 7.46 9.15
C GLU A 113 14.37 7.29 10.01
N VAL A 114 13.38 6.56 9.47
CA VAL A 114 12.16 6.19 10.18
C VAL A 114 11.89 4.70 10.06
N LYS A 115 11.21 4.17 11.08
CA LYS A 115 10.65 2.82 11.06
C LYS A 115 9.13 2.91 10.94
N LEU A 116 8.58 2.33 9.88
CA LEU A 116 7.13 2.27 9.65
C LEU A 116 6.50 1.05 10.33
N ASP A 117 5.27 1.19 10.83
CA ASP A 117 4.54 0.09 11.49
C ASP A 117 4.09 -1.02 10.53
N GLY A 118 4.17 -0.78 9.21
CA GLY A 118 3.70 -1.68 8.15
C GLY A 118 4.60 -1.78 6.90
N GLY A 119 5.92 -1.58 7.04
CA GLY A 119 6.88 -1.45 5.93
C GLY A 119 7.34 -2.73 5.21
N GLY A 120 6.57 -3.82 5.24
CA GLY A 120 6.97 -5.08 4.58
C GLY A 120 8.19 -5.76 5.22
N PHE A 121 9.10 -6.29 4.41
CA PHE A 121 10.25 -7.08 4.89
C PHE A 121 11.33 -6.24 5.59
N ASN A 122 11.54 -5.00 5.16
CA ASN A 122 12.42 -4.04 5.82
C ASN A 122 11.62 -2.78 6.18
N PRO A 123 11.24 -2.58 7.45
CA PRO A 123 10.41 -1.45 7.85
C PRO A 123 11.20 -0.12 7.99
N TYR A 124 12.50 -0.11 7.70
CA TYR A 124 13.36 1.07 7.81
C TYR A 124 13.48 1.80 6.48
N TYR A 125 13.14 3.09 6.49
CA TYR A 125 13.14 3.97 5.32
C TYR A 125 13.94 5.23 5.59
N GLN A 126 14.60 5.71 4.55
CA GLN A 126 15.20 7.04 4.57
C GLN A 126 14.08 8.07 4.48
N ALA A 127 14.18 9.15 5.24
CA ALA A 127 13.10 10.09 5.40
C ALA A 127 13.57 11.53 5.23
N ARG A 128 12.67 12.37 4.72
CA ARG A 128 12.82 13.83 4.70
C ARG A 128 11.66 14.46 5.42
N ALA A 129 11.96 15.46 6.22
CA ALA A 129 10.94 16.28 6.86
C ALA A 129 10.24 17.12 5.79
N PHE A 130 8.90 17.17 5.85
CA PHE A 130 8.12 18.02 4.97
C PHE A 130 8.38 19.52 5.23
N ASP A 131 8.48 19.89 6.51
CA ASP A 131 8.67 21.30 6.93
C ASP A 131 9.78 21.44 7.98
N ARG A 132 9.50 21.05 9.23
CA ARG A 132 10.44 21.17 10.35
C ARG A 132 11.20 19.89 10.63
N GLU A 133 12.43 20.03 11.13
CA GLU A 133 13.20 18.88 11.61
C GLU A 133 12.44 18.11 12.69
N ILE A 134 12.52 16.78 12.62
CA ILE A 134 11.79 15.87 13.49
C ILE A 134 12.80 15.11 14.36
N PRO A 135 12.74 15.24 15.71
CA PRO A 135 13.68 14.58 16.60
C PRO A 135 13.49 13.05 16.61
N GLU A 136 14.54 12.35 17.04
CA GLU A 136 14.48 10.90 17.26
C GLU A 136 13.38 10.53 18.25
N GLY A 137 12.68 9.43 17.96
CA GLY A 137 11.61 8.91 18.80
C GLY A 137 10.24 9.54 18.56
N GLU A 138 10.13 10.59 17.74
CA GLU A 138 8.85 11.23 17.41
C GLU A 138 7.97 10.35 16.51
N GLU A 139 6.65 10.47 16.65
CA GLU A 139 5.70 9.79 15.78
C GLU A 139 5.44 10.59 14.50
N ILE A 140 5.42 9.89 13.38
CA ILE A 140 5.31 10.48 12.05
C ILE A 140 4.21 9.85 11.23
N ILE A 141 3.80 10.58 10.20
CA ILE A 141 2.95 10.08 9.12
C ILE A 141 3.62 10.34 7.77
N VAL A 142 3.46 9.39 6.84
CA VAL A 142 3.98 9.53 5.47
C VAL A 142 3.06 10.42 4.65
N VAL A 143 3.57 11.56 4.21
CA VAL A 143 2.85 12.55 3.38
C VAL A 143 3.03 12.25 1.90
N ASP A 144 4.26 11.92 1.51
CA ASP A 144 4.60 11.55 0.14
C ASP A 144 5.51 10.31 0.15
N PRO A 145 5.05 9.17 -0.42
CA PRO A 145 5.87 7.97 -0.50
C PRO A 145 7.02 8.05 -1.51
N GLY A 146 7.07 9.10 -2.35
CA GLY A 146 8.17 9.32 -3.28
C GLY A 146 8.33 8.19 -4.33
N GLY A 147 9.56 8.06 -4.84
CA GLY A 147 9.96 7.04 -5.82
C GLY A 147 11.30 6.41 -5.45
N GLY A 148 11.30 5.46 -4.52
CA GLY A 148 12.51 4.78 -4.03
C GLY A 148 12.42 4.42 -2.54
N ASN A 149 13.56 4.42 -1.83
CA ASN A 149 13.63 4.19 -0.38
C ASN A 149 13.59 5.48 0.45
N VAL A 150 13.32 6.62 -0.17
CA VAL A 150 13.27 7.93 0.48
C VAL A 150 11.83 8.42 0.46
N ILE A 151 11.26 8.60 1.63
CA ILE A 151 9.88 9.05 1.84
C ILE A 151 9.85 10.44 2.49
N THR A 152 8.79 11.20 2.28
CA THR A 152 8.57 12.48 2.96
C THR A 152 7.57 12.29 4.09
N VAL A 153 7.95 12.74 5.28
CA VAL A 153 7.20 12.52 6.52
C VAL A 153 6.97 13.82 7.27
N GLU A 154 5.93 13.82 8.08
CA GLU A 154 5.57 14.94 8.95
C GLU A 154 5.33 14.43 10.37
N SER A 155 5.64 15.27 11.36
CA SER A 155 5.44 14.96 12.78
C SER A 155 3.97 15.06 13.14
N MET A 156 3.46 14.04 13.84
CA MET A 156 2.09 14.02 14.36
C MET A 156 1.87 15.09 15.46
N ALA A 157 2.92 15.51 16.17
CA ALA A 157 2.83 16.58 17.15
C ALA A 157 2.57 17.95 16.50
N THR A 158 3.13 18.21 15.31
CA THR A 158 2.85 19.43 14.54
C THR A 158 1.39 19.48 14.07
N LEU A 159 0.88 18.36 13.54
CA LEU A 159 -0.52 18.25 13.10
C LEU A 159 -1.53 18.46 14.24
N SER A 160 -1.13 18.19 15.49
CA SER A 160 -1.98 18.40 16.67
C SER A 160 -1.94 19.84 17.19
N ALA A 161 -0.93 20.62 16.80
CA ALA A 161 -0.69 21.95 17.36
C ALA A 161 -1.31 23.09 16.54
N ASP A 162 -1.57 22.90 15.24
CA ASP A 162 -1.74 24.05 14.34
C ASP A 162 -3.17 24.49 13.97
N ASP A 163 -4.25 23.79 14.33
CA ASP A 163 -5.60 24.22 13.85
C ASP A 163 -6.72 24.40 14.91
N ILE A 164 -6.57 23.93 16.15
CA ILE A 164 -7.69 24.00 17.13
C ILE A 164 -7.43 24.97 18.29
N ASP A 165 -6.23 25.00 18.86
CA ASP A 165 -5.97 25.81 20.07
C ASP A 165 -5.84 27.32 19.79
N ALA A 166 -5.35 27.71 18.60
CA ALA A 166 -5.17 29.12 18.23
C ALA A 166 -6.48 29.83 17.82
N GLU A 167 -7.52 29.09 17.46
CA GLU A 167 -8.89 29.61 17.22
C GLU A 167 -9.70 29.64 18.52
N LEU A 168 -9.48 28.68 19.44
CA LEU A 168 -10.15 28.67 20.76
C LEU A 168 -9.78 29.88 21.63
N GLN A 169 -8.54 30.39 21.55
CA GLN A 169 -8.14 31.59 22.32
C GLN A 169 -8.76 32.88 21.76
N ARG A 170 -8.92 33.00 20.43
CA ARG A 170 -9.58 34.16 19.80
C ARG A 170 -11.08 34.23 20.12
N GLY A 171 -11.75 33.08 20.25
CA GLY A 171 -13.15 33.03 20.69
C GLY A 171 -13.37 33.50 22.13
N VAL A 172 -12.42 33.24 23.04
CA VAL A 172 -12.53 33.64 24.45
C VAL A 172 -12.34 35.14 24.65
N GLU A 173 -11.47 35.78 23.86
CA GLU A 173 -11.26 37.24 23.90
C GLU A 173 -12.47 38.03 23.34
N ASP A 174 -13.14 37.49 22.31
CA ASP A 174 -14.36 38.09 21.73
C ASP A 174 -15.60 37.92 22.63
N GLU A 175 -15.70 36.82 23.39
CA GLU A 175 -16.79 36.61 24.36
C GLU A 175 -16.63 37.49 25.61
N GLN A 176 -15.41 37.70 26.11
CA GLN A 176 -15.17 38.60 27.26
C GLN A 176 -15.45 40.07 26.92
N SER A 177 -15.12 40.50 25.69
CA SER A 177 -15.36 41.88 25.24
C SER A 177 -16.87 42.20 25.07
N GLN A 178 -17.69 41.19 24.74
CA GLN A 178 -19.15 41.35 24.60
C GLN A 178 -19.91 41.35 25.93
N VAL A 179 -19.34 40.78 27.00
CA VAL A 179 -19.96 40.80 28.34
C VAL A 179 -19.79 42.16 29.01
N GLU A 180 -18.72 42.90 28.72
CA GLU A 180 -18.52 44.26 29.27
C GLU A 180 -19.36 45.34 28.57
N GLU A 181 -19.71 45.20 27.28
CA GLU A 181 -20.50 46.21 26.55
C GLU A 181 -22.02 46.13 26.81
N ASN A 182 -22.58 44.98 27.18
CA ASN A 182 -24.04 44.80 27.37
C ASN A 182 -24.55 45.04 28.80
N GLY A 183 -23.69 45.45 29.73
CA GLY A 183 -24.06 45.71 31.14
C GLY A 183 -24.62 47.12 31.42
N SER A 184 -24.67 48.02 30.43
CA SER A 184 -25.01 49.43 30.62
C SER A 184 -26.27 49.83 29.85
N SER A 185 -27.31 50.21 30.59
CA SER A 185 -28.57 50.85 30.16
C SER A 185 -29.70 49.85 29.82
N THR A 186 -30.88 49.84 30.44
CA THR A 186 -31.69 50.96 30.93
C THR A 186 -32.74 50.46 31.93
N ARG A 187 -32.92 51.15 33.07
CA ARG A 187 -34.26 51.36 33.64
C ARG A 187 -34.28 52.60 34.54
N GLU A 188 -34.65 53.73 33.95
CA GLU A 188 -35.16 54.90 34.67
C GLU A 188 -36.69 54.90 34.56
N THR A 189 -37.39 55.04 35.69
CA THR A 189 -38.55 55.94 35.83
C THR A 189 -38.99 56.07 37.29
N ALA A 190 -38.94 57.32 37.77
CA ALA A 190 -39.92 58.05 38.57
C ALA A 190 -40.20 57.68 40.05
N ASP A 191 -39.65 58.55 40.91
CA ASP A 191 -40.36 59.49 41.81
C ASP A 191 -40.93 59.05 43.19
N GLU A 192 -40.79 60.02 44.11
CA GLU A 192 -41.40 60.24 45.43
C GLU A 192 -40.91 59.48 46.71
N THR A 193 -40.15 60.24 47.50
CA THR A 193 -40.40 60.65 48.91
C THR A 193 -40.58 59.57 49.99
N LEU A 194 -39.65 59.51 50.95
CA LEU A 194 -39.85 59.77 52.40
C LEU A 194 -38.66 59.25 53.26
N SER A 195 -37.96 60.22 53.87
CA SER A 195 -37.55 60.30 55.30
C SER A 195 -36.95 59.09 56.05
N ASP A 196 -35.63 59.19 56.33
CA ASP A 196 -34.95 59.14 57.67
C ASP A 196 -35.04 57.89 58.58
N PRO A 197 -34.19 57.72 59.62
CA PRO A 197 -32.78 57.27 59.61
C PRO A 197 -32.55 56.00 60.49
N GLY A 198 -31.34 55.44 60.48
CA GLY A 198 -30.94 54.42 61.46
C GLY A 198 -29.46 54.06 61.40
N GLU A 199 -28.69 54.53 62.38
CA GLU A 199 -27.26 54.31 62.63
C GLU A 199 -26.91 52.85 63.10
N PRO A 200 -25.73 52.52 63.68
CA PRO A 200 -24.59 51.92 62.97
C PRO A 200 -24.01 50.66 63.68
N ASP A 201 -22.83 50.23 63.22
CA ASP A 201 -21.80 49.40 63.90
C ASP A 201 -22.04 47.90 64.13
N ARG A 202 -21.08 47.08 63.67
CA ARG A 202 -20.11 46.41 64.56
C ARG A 202 -18.99 45.67 63.82
N GLU A 203 -17.80 45.93 64.34
CA GLU A 203 -16.51 45.28 64.11
C GLU A 203 -16.48 43.82 64.61
N THR A 204 -15.31 43.18 64.42
CA THR A 204 -14.69 42.00 65.09
C THR A 204 -14.56 40.78 64.17
N GLU A 205 -13.42 40.54 63.50
CA GLU A 205 -12.12 40.03 63.99
C GLU A 205 -12.09 38.50 64.21
N SER A 206 -11.31 37.83 63.33
CA SER A 206 -10.38 36.71 63.55
C SER A 206 -10.69 35.61 64.57
N ALA A 207 -10.84 34.37 64.08
CA ALA A 207 -10.11 33.17 64.52
C ALA A 207 -10.37 31.99 63.57
#